data_AF-A0A0P6W8L6-F1
#
_entry.id   AF-A0A0P6W8L6-F1
#
_cell.length_a   1.000
_cell.length_b   1.000
_cell.length_c   1.000
_cell.angle_alpha   90.00
_cell.angle_beta   90.00
_cell.angle_gamma   90.00
#
_symmetry.space_group_name_H-M   'P 1'
#
loop_
_entity.id
_entity.type
_entity.pdbx_description
1 polymer ?
#
loop_
_entity_poly.entity_id
_entity_poly.type
_entity_poly.pdbx_seq_one_letter_code
_entity_poly.pdbx_strand_id
1 'polypeptide(L)'
;MNKYDRAIRELETLGSATMKCSGNSMLPILSNPSTCVYRRQERYAVGDIVFCKVKGRFIDAHLITRTAADGRYLIANNRGHENGWTATVYGRVVEAVDKAGRAKTF
;
A
#
# COMPACT_ATOMS: atom_id res chain seq x y z
N MET A 1 -8.05 18.75 -1.62
CA MET A 1 -7.58 17.44 -2.09
C MET A 1 -6.60 16.89 -1.06
N ASN A 2 -6.90 15.75 -0.43
CA ASN A 2 -6.01 15.16 0.58
C ASN A 2 -4.88 14.35 -0.08
N LYS A 3 -3.94 13.80 0.71
CA LYS A 3 -2.80 13.02 0.18
C LYS A 3 -3.23 11.76 -0.60
N TYR A 4 -4.33 11.13 -0.19
CA TYR A 4 -4.87 9.92 -0.82
C TYR A 4 -5.50 10.25 -2.17
N ASP A 5 -6.34 11.28 -2.23
CA ASP A 5 -6.99 11.71 -3.47
C ASP A 5 -5.93 12.07 -4.54
N ARG A 6 -4.86 12.74 -4.12
CA ARG A 6 -3.73 13.05 -5.01
C ARG A 6 -3.05 11.79 -5.53
N ALA A 7 -2.71 10.86 -4.64
CA ALA A 7 -2.04 9.62 -5.01
C ALA A 7 -2.89 8.73 -5.93
N ILE A 8 -4.21 8.67 -5.70
CA ILE A 8 -5.15 7.96 -6.58
C ILE A 8 -5.12 8.59 -7.97
N ARG A 9 -5.24 9.92 -8.07
CA ARG A 9 -5.18 10.62 -9.35
C ARG A 9 -3.85 10.37 -10.08
N GLU A 10 -2.73 10.44 -9.38
CA GLU A 10 -1.40 10.16 -9.94
C GLU A 10 -1.29 8.71 -10.44
N LEU A 11 -1.79 7.72 -9.68
CA LEU A 11 -1.82 6.31 -10.10
C LEU A 11 -2.73 6.09 -11.30
N GLU A 12 -3.82 6.84 -11.43
CA GLU A 12 -4.73 6.80 -12.56
C GLU A 12 -4.14 7.42 -13.83
N THR A 13 -3.45 8.56 -13.71
CA THR A 13 -2.97 9.31 -14.88
C THR A 13 -1.54 8.95 -15.29
N LEU A 14 -0.67 8.61 -14.33
CA LEU A 14 0.75 8.35 -14.55
C LEU A 14 1.15 6.89 -14.32
N GLY A 15 0.28 6.09 -13.70
CA GLY A 15 0.60 4.71 -13.29
C GLY A 15 1.53 4.62 -12.08
N SER A 16 1.97 5.75 -11.52
CA SER A 16 2.82 5.81 -10.34
C SER A 16 2.50 7.02 -9.46
N ALA A 17 2.66 6.87 -8.15
CA ALA A 17 2.47 7.95 -7.19
C ALA A 17 3.48 7.86 -6.05
N THR A 18 3.71 8.98 -5.36
CA THR A 18 4.55 9.02 -4.16
C THR A 18 3.80 9.60 -2.98
N MET A 19 3.88 8.92 -1.83
CA MET A 19 3.19 9.35 -0.61
C MET A 19 3.98 9.04 0.65
N LYS A 20 3.98 9.98 1.59
CA LYS A 20 4.50 9.78 2.94
C LYS A 20 3.55 8.91 3.75
N CYS A 21 4.10 7.83 4.29
CA CYS A 21 3.44 6.88 5.17
C CYS A 21 3.99 7.04 6.59
N SER A 22 3.10 6.88 7.56
CA SER A 22 3.45 6.99 8.98
C SER A 22 2.59 6.03 9.78
N GLY A 23 3.18 5.42 10.78
CA GLY A 23 2.52 4.43 11.62
C GLY A 23 3.43 3.25 11.89
N ASN A 24 3.07 2.48 12.91
CA ASN A 24 3.86 1.35 13.36
C ASN A 24 3.37 0.00 12.79
N SER A 25 2.31 0.01 11.98
CA SER A 25 1.63 -1.17 11.43
C SER A 25 2.53 -2.03 10.55
N MET A 26 3.52 -1.42 9.90
CA MET A 26 4.40 -2.07 8.93
C MET A 26 5.84 -2.24 9.42
N LEU A 27 6.15 -1.87 10.66
CA LEU A 27 7.50 -2.11 11.20
C LEU A 27 7.76 -3.62 11.35
N PRO A 28 8.98 -4.11 11.07
CA PRO A 28 10.15 -3.38 10.55
C PRO A 28 10.25 -3.35 9.01
N ILE A 29 9.24 -3.85 8.28
CA ILE A 29 9.26 -3.94 6.81
C ILE A 29 9.39 -2.56 6.16
N LEU A 30 8.60 -1.60 6.64
CA LEU A 30 8.68 -0.17 6.30
C LEU A 30 9.08 0.63 7.53
N SER A 31 9.96 1.61 7.35
CA SER A 31 10.33 2.55 8.41
C SER A 31 9.16 3.47 8.77
N ASN A 32 9.19 4.02 9.99
CA ASN A 32 8.22 5.04 10.39
C ASN A 32 8.91 6.38 10.67
N PRO A 33 8.64 7.43 9.88
CA PRO A 33 7.92 7.43 8.61
C PRO A 33 8.76 6.84 7.47
N SER A 34 8.11 6.59 6.35
CA SER A 34 8.73 6.31 5.06
C SER A 34 8.04 7.10 3.96
N THR A 35 8.75 7.38 2.88
CA THR A 35 8.16 7.85 1.62
C THR A 35 8.07 6.64 0.69
N CYS A 36 6.85 6.23 0.35
CA CYS A 36 6.62 5.08 -0.51
C CYS A 36 6.32 5.53 -1.94
N VAL A 37 6.92 4.83 -2.90
CA VAL A 37 6.62 4.92 -4.32
C VAL A 37 5.70 3.76 -4.68
N TYR A 38 4.57 4.08 -5.30
CA TYR A 38 3.54 3.12 -5.69
C TYR A 38 3.51 2.96 -7.20
N ARG A 39 3.19 1.76 -7.67
CA ARG A 39 2.81 1.49 -9.06
C ARG A 39 1.44 0.83 -9.14
N ARG A 40 0.66 1.30 -10.11
CA ARG A 40 -0.60 0.68 -10.49
C ARG A 40 -0.30 -0.60 -11.27
N GLN A 41 -1.08 -1.64 -10.99
CA GLN A 41 -1.05 -2.91 -11.71
C GLN A 41 -2.48 -3.40 -11.95
N GLU A 42 -2.63 -4.28 -12.94
CA GLU A 42 -3.91 -4.95 -13.21
C GLU A 42 -4.21 -6.04 -12.19
N ARG A 43 -3.17 -6.69 -11.68
CA ARG A 43 -3.25 -7.76 -10.67
C ARG A 43 -2.15 -7.58 -9.64
N TYR A 44 -2.47 -8.00 -8.42
CA TYR A 44 -1.56 -7.96 -7.28
C TYR A 44 -1.43 -9.36 -6.70
N ALA A 45 -0.37 -9.60 -5.94
CA ALA A 45 -0.04 -10.91 -5.40
C ALA A 45 0.05 -10.89 -3.86
N VAL A 46 -0.05 -12.08 -3.26
CA VAL A 46 0.30 -12.27 -1.84
C VAL A 46 1.73 -11.82 -1.61
N GLY A 47 1.95 -11.02 -0.57
CA GLY A 47 3.24 -10.42 -0.23
C GLY A 47 3.37 -8.97 -0.70
N ASP A 48 2.56 -8.50 -1.65
CA ASP A 48 2.59 -7.09 -2.06
C ASP A 48 2.13 -6.19 -0.92
N ILE A 49 2.86 -5.09 -0.73
CA ILE A 49 2.45 -4.00 0.15
C ILE A 49 1.64 -3.01 -0.68
N VAL A 50 0.40 -2.71 -0.30
CA VAL A 50 -0.52 -1.95 -1.15
C VAL A 50 -1.11 -0.72 -0.48
N PHE A 51 -1.41 0.28 -1.31
CA PHE A 51 -2.35 1.36 -1.01
C PHE A 51 -3.74 0.97 -1.51
N CYS A 52 -4.70 0.87 -0.59
CA CYS A 52 -6.04 0.36 -0.88
C CYS A 52 -7.11 1.04 -0.03
N LYS A 53 -8.38 0.65 -0.26
CA LYS A 53 -9.51 1.06 0.58
C LYS A 53 -10.21 -0.18 1.13
N VAL A 54 -10.35 -0.25 2.45
CA VAL A 54 -11.03 -1.36 3.15
C VAL A 54 -12.12 -0.78 4.04
N LYS A 55 -13.37 -1.23 3.86
CA LYS A 55 -14.54 -0.77 4.65
C LYS A 55 -14.62 0.77 4.78
N GLY A 56 -14.41 1.47 3.66
CA GLY A 56 -14.44 2.95 3.61
C GLY A 56 -13.17 3.66 4.10
N ARG A 57 -12.21 2.96 4.70
CA ARG A 57 -10.97 3.55 5.21
C ARG A 57 -9.81 3.34 4.24
N PHE A 58 -9.03 4.40 4.02
CA PHE A 58 -7.77 4.29 3.28
C PHE A 58 -6.72 3.59 4.14
N ILE A 59 -5.99 2.68 3.51
CA ILE A 59 -4.84 2.00 4.07
C ILE A 59 -3.67 2.30 3.14
N ASP A 60 -2.73 3.12 3.60
CA ASP A 60 -1.61 3.59 2.76
C ASP A 60 -0.55 2.52 2.49
N ALA A 61 -0.32 1.60 3.42
CA ALA A 61 0.62 0.50 3.19
C ALA A 61 0.33 -0.69 4.09
N HIS A 62 -0.24 -1.78 3.58
CA HIS A 62 -0.43 -3.07 4.28
C HIS A 62 -0.22 -4.25 3.30
N LEU A 63 0.00 -5.45 3.82
CA LEU A 63 0.25 -6.65 3.02
C LEU A 63 -1.04 -7.24 2.48
N ILE A 64 -0.98 -7.73 1.23
CA ILE A 64 -1.89 -8.77 0.77
C ILE A 64 -1.41 -10.10 1.37
N THR A 65 -2.26 -10.76 2.16
CA THR A 65 -1.93 -12.06 2.76
C THR A 65 -2.66 -13.22 2.11
N ARG A 66 -3.83 -12.97 1.48
CA ARG A 66 -4.64 -13.99 0.80
C ARG A 66 -5.36 -13.40 -0.41
N THR A 67 -5.64 -14.26 -1.38
CA THR A 67 -6.47 -13.98 -2.57
C THR A 67 -7.74 -14.82 -2.51
N ALA A 68 -8.90 -14.20 -2.72
CA ALA A 68 -10.18 -14.89 -2.84
C ALA A 68 -10.49 -15.23 -4.30
N ALA A 69 -11.30 -16.27 -4.51
CA ALA A 69 -11.74 -16.67 -5.85
C ALA A 69 -12.57 -15.60 -6.58
N ASP A 70 -13.18 -14.67 -5.85
CA ASP A 70 -13.96 -13.54 -6.37
C ASP A 70 -13.11 -12.30 -6.71
N GLY A 71 -11.78 -12.43 -6.68
CA GLY A 71 -10.85 -11.35 -7.05
C GLY A 71 -10.56 -10.35 -5.92
N ARG A 72 -11.07 -10.57 -4.70
CA ARG A 72 -10.70 -9.75 -3.53
C ARG A 72 -9.38 -10.21 -2.91
N TYR A 73 -8.70 -9.26 -2.28
CA TYR A 73 -7.47 -9.46 -1.52
C TYR A 73 -7.72 -9.23 -0.04
N LEU A 74 -7.18 -10.10 0.80
CA LEU A 74 -7.17 -9.88 2.24
C LEU A 74 -5.99 -8.99 2.60
N ILE A 75 -6.30 -7.87 3.25
CA ILE A 75 -5.32 -6.89 3.69
C ILE A 75 -5.05 -7.06 5.17
N ALA A 76 -3.77 -7.17 5.55
CA ALA A 76 -3.33 -7.27 6.93
C ALA A 76 -2.08 -6.43 7.20
N ASN A 77 -1.91 -5.98 8.44
CA ASN A 77 -0.70 -5.31 8.85
C ASN A 77 0.44 -6.31 9.13
N ASN A 78 1.65 -5.82 9.32
CA ASN A 78 2.81 -6.65 9.68
C ASN A 78 2.83 -7.08 11.16
N ARG A 79 1.69 -7.04 11.86
CA ARG A 79 1.53 -7.43 13.26
C ARG A 79 0.43 -8.47 13.45
N GLY A 80 -0.08 -9.05 12.36
CA GLY A 80 -1.12 -10.08 12.40
C GLY A 80 -2.56 -9.56 12.56
N HIS A 81 -2.79 -8.24 12.48
CA HIS A 81 -4.16 -7.71 12.41
C HIS A 81 -4.66 -7.72 10.96
N GLU A 82 -5.79 -8.39 10.75
CA GLU A 82 -6.48 -8.42 9.46
C GLU A 82 -7.46 -7.24 9.36
N ASN A 83 -7.20 -6.34 8.41
CA ASN A 83 -8.04 -5.17 8.18
C ASN A 83 -9.32 -5.57 7.41
N GLY A 84 -9.21 -6.58 6.54
CA GLY A 84 -10.33 -7.19 5.83
C GLY A 84 -10.11 -7.32 4.33
N TRP A 85 -11.11 -7.89 3.68
CA TRP A 85 -11.12 -8.14 2.23
C TRP A 85 -11.47 -6.87 1.43
N THR A 86 -10.79 -6.65 0.31
CA THR A 86 -11.12 -5.59 -0.65
C THR A 86 -10.76 -5.96 -2.09
N ALA A 87 -11.54 -5.47 -3.05
CA ALA A 87 -11.15 -5.43 -4.46
C ALA A 87 -10.52 -4.08 -4.85
N THR A 88 -10.57 -3.07 -3.96
CA THR A 88 -10.14 -1.70 -4.24
C THR A 88 -8.68 -1.51 -3.86
N VAL A 89 -7.79 -1.86 -4.77
CA VAL A 89 -6.34 -1.64 -4.67
C VAL A 89 -5.93 -0.59 -5.70
N TYR A 90 -5.26 0.47 -5.26
CA TYR A 90 -4.85 1.58 -6.13
C TYR A 90 -3.45 1.37 -6.70
N GLY A 91 -2.55 0.78 -5.92
CA GLY A 91 -1.18 0.48 -6.33
C GLY A 91 -0.40 -0.28 -5.27
N ARG A 92 0.68 -0.94 -5.69
CA ARG A 92 1.64 -1.58 -4.79
C ARG A 92 2.87 -0.72 -4.57
N VAL A 93 3.46 -0.79 -3.38
CA VAL A 93 4.76 -0.20 -3.07
C VAL A 93 5.82 -0.94 -3.85
N VAL A 94 6.63 -0.22 -4.62
CA VAL A 94 7.80 -0.76 -5.33
C VAL A 94 9.11 -0.30 -4.70
N GLU A 95 9.07 0.83 -3.98
CA GLU A 95 10.20 1.40 -3.27
C GLU A 95 9.72 2.14 -2.02
N ALA A 96 10.50 2.11 -0.95
CA ALA A 96 10.34 2.97 0.21
C ALA A 96 11.66 3.60 0.62
N VAL A 97 11.63 4.91 0.89
CA VAL A 97 12.78 5.69 1.36
C VAL A 97 12.54 6.12 2.80
N ASP A 98 13.52 5.88 3.68
CA ASP A 98 13.43 6.28 5.07
C ASP A 98 13.89 7.73 5.32
N LYS A 99 13.80 8.18 6.58
CA LYS A 99 14.24 9.53 6.99
C LYS A 99 15.71 9.82 6.72
N ALA A 100 16.56 8.80 6.67
CA ALA A 100 17.99 8.93 6.40
C ALA A 100 18.31 8.86 4.89
N GLY A 101 17.28 8.77 4.04
CA GLY A 101 17.44 8.65 2.59
C GLY A 101 17.78 7.23 2.11
N ARG A 102 17.70 6.22 2.98
CA ARG A 102 17.96 4.83 2.58
C ARG A 102 16.75 4.28 1.85
N ALA A 103 16.96 3.79 0.63
CA ALA A 103 15.93 3.17 -0.20
C ALA A 103 15.89 1.65 -0.02
N LYS A 104 14.68 1.09 -0.07
CA LYS A 104 14.41 -0.35 -0.10
C LYS A 104 13.39 -0.64 -1.20
N THR A 105 13.69 -1.62 -2.05
CA THR A 105 12.81 -2.05 -3.15
C THR A 105 12.00 -3.29 -2.77
N PHE A 106 10.85 -3.48 -3.42
CA PHE A 106 9.87 -4.54 -3.18
C PHE A 106 9.34 -5.15 -4.48
#